data_AF-A0A7C5ALY1-F1
#
_entry.id   AF-A0A7C5ALY1-F1
#
_cell.length_a   1.000
_cell.length_b   1.000
_cell.length_c   1.000
_cell.angle_alpha   90.00
_cell.angle_beta   90.00
_cell.angle_gamma   90.00
#
_symmetry.space_group_name_H-M   'P 1'
#
loop_
_entity.id
_entity.type
_entity.pdbx_description
1 polymer ?
#
loop_
_entity_poly.entity_id
_entity_poly.type
_entity_poly.pdbx_seq_one_letter_code
_entity_poly.pdbx_strand_id
1 'polypeptide(L)'
;MPYIKPEARQELDPLIDALAERIVLKARMAGYDGAFTGLLNYAFLRLALAVVKGCFGRLRYWLIAAVTGVIHNVAHEFYRRLAAPYEDRQRLQSGEVDLLAQFLKDLESP
;
A
#
# COMPACT_ATOMS: atom_id res chain seq x y z
N MET A 1 7.65 6.68 -3.81
CA MET A 1 8.35 5.84 -4.82
C MET A 1 9.57 6.58 -5.36
N PRO A 2 10.81 6.14 -5.09
CA PRO A 2 12.03 6.90 -5.40
C PRO A 2 12.22 7.19 -6.90
N TYR A 3 11.63 6.36 -7.77
CA TYR A 3 11.74 6.45 -9.22
C TYR A 3 10.77 7.43 -9.90
N ILE A 4 9.78 7.98 -9.18
CA ILE A 4 8.89 9.03 -9.73
C ILE A 4 9.57 10.39 -9.52
N LYS A 5 9.71 11.19 -10.58
CA LYS A 5 10.32 12.52 -10.48
C LYS A 5 9.55 13.43 -9.52
N PRO A 6 10.20 14.30 -8.71
CA PRO A 6 9.52 15.18 -7.76
C PRO A 6 8.45 16.07 -8.40
N GLU A 7 8.66 16.56 -9.61
CA GLU A 7 7.74 17.46 -10.31
C GLU A 7 6.40 16.77 -10.58
N ALA A 8 6.44 15.50 -11.00
CA ALA A 8 5.23 14.70 -11.20
C ALA A 8 4.47 14.42 -9.89
N ARG A 9 5.16 14.43 -8.74
CA ARG A 9 4.52 14.30 -7.44
C ARG A 9 3.85 15.61 -7.03
N GLN A 10 4.54 16.74 -7.22
CA GLN A 10 4.01 18.07 -6.87
C GLN A 10 2.66 18.39 -7.51
N GLU A 11 2.42 17.95 -8.74
CA GLU A 11 1.12 18.15 -9.41
C GLU A 11 0.02 17.21 -8.88
N LEU A 12 0.38 16.01 -8.43
CA LEU A 12 -0.57 14.98 -7.98
C LEU A 12 -0.86 15.04 -6.48
N ASP A 13 0.11 15.42 -5.66
CA ASP A 13 0.04 15.39 -4.20
C ASP A 13 -1.18 16.18 -3.67
N PRO A 14 -1.47 17.43 -4.12
CA PRO A 14 -2.66 18.15 -3.63
C PRO A 14 -3.98 17.46 -3.97
N LEU A 15 -4.06 16.76 -5.11
CA LEU A 15 -5.27 16.03 -5.53
C LEU A 15 -5.44 14.73 -4.72
N ILE A 16 -4.33 14.07 -4.40
CA ILE A 16 -4.29 12.88 -3.55
C ILE A 16 -4.70 13.26 -2.12
N ASP A 17 -4.16 14.35 -1.59
CA ASP A 17 -4.48 14.85 -0.26
C ASP A 17 -5.97 15.21 -0.15
N ALA A 18 -6.51 15.92 -1.14
CA ALA A 18 -7.94 16.24 -1.19
C ALA A 18 -8.82 14.97 -1.21
N LEU A 19 -8.44 13.93 -1.97
CA LEU A 19 -9.16 12.65 -1.96
C LEU A 19 -9.07 11.96 -0.61
N ALA A 20 -7.89 11.96 0.03
CA ALA A 20 -7.67 11.37 1.34
C ALA A 20 -8.54 12.04 2.41
N GLU A 21 -8.62 13.37 2.44
CA GLU A 21 -9.49 14.12 3.35
C GLU A 21 -10.97 13.71 3.21
N ARG A 22 -11.44 13.53 1.96
CA ARG A 22 -12.82 13.09 1.72
C ARG A 22 -13.07 11.66 2.19
N ILE A 23 -12.09 10.76 2.03
CA ILE A 23 -12.17 9.39 2.56
C ILE A 23 -12.24 9.42 4.08
N VAL A 24 -11.37 10.18 4.74
CA VAL A 24 -11.34 10.31 6.21
C VAL A 24 -12.67 10.84 6.74
N LEU A 25 -13.19 11.91 6.13
CA LEU A 25 -14.49 12.47 6.53
C LEU A 25 -15.61 11.43 6.42
N LYS A 26 -15.70 10.72 5.29
CA LYS A 26 -16.72 9.68 5.08
C LYS A 26 -16.55 8.50 6.04
N ALA A 27 -15.32 8.06 6.30
CA ALA A 27 -15.04 6.98 7.24
C ALA A 27 -15.49 7.34 8.65
N ARG A 28 -15.19 8.56 9.12
CA ARG A 28 -15.63 9.06 10.43
C ARG A 28 -17.16 9.11 10.56
N MET A 29 -17.86 9.50 9.50
CA MET A 29 -19.33 9.52 9.48
C MET A 29 -19.97 8.12 9.56
N ALA A 30 -19.25 7.06 9.14
CA ALA A 30 -19.76 5.69 9.18
C ALA A 30 -19.75 5.07 10.59
N GLY A 31 -19.02 5.67 11.54
CA GLY A 31 -19.11 5.33 12.96
C GLY A 31 -18.39 4.05 13.41
N TYR A 32 -17.46 3.51 12.61
CA TYR A 32 -16.59 2.39 13.04
C TYR A 32 -15.19 2.49 12.43
N ASP A 33 -14.18 2.00 13.16
CA ASP A 33 -12.76 2.18 12.82
C ASP A 33 -12.35 1.59 11.46
N GLY A 34 -13.01 0.53 11.01
CA GLY A 34 -12.71 -0.13 9.75
C GLY A 34 -13.28 0.55 8.49
N ALA A 35 -14.11 1.58 8.62
CA ALA A 35 -14.87 2.15 7.49
C ALA A 35 -14.00 2.69 6.35
N PHE A 36 -12.81 3.22 6.69
CA PHE A 36 -11.87 3.75 5.70
C PHE A 36 -11.37 2.67 4.73
N THR A 37 -11.31 1.40 5.14
CA THR A 37 -10.74 0.31 4.33
C THR A 37 -11.53 0.08 3.05
N GLY A 38 -12.86 0.03 3.14
CA GLY A 38 -13.74 -0.12 1.98
C GLY A 38 -13.69 1.09 1.05
N LEU A 39 -13.66 2.30 1.61
CA LEU A 39 -13.57 3.55 0.85
C LEU A 39 -12.23 3.68 0.11
N LEU A 40 -11.13 3.33 0.77
CA LEU A 40 -9.79 3.33 0.18
C LEU A 40 -9.67 2.28 -0.92
N ASN A 41 -10.21 1.08 -0.70
CA ASN A 41 -10.24 0.03 -1.71
C ASN A 41 -11.04 0.46 -2.96
N TYR A 42 -12.21 1.06 -2.75
CA TYR A 42 -13.00 1.64 -3.83
C TYR A 42 -12.23 2.73 -4.59
N ALA A 43 -11.55 3.63 -3.86
CA ALA A 43 -10.77 4.70 -4.45
C ALA A 43 -9.63 4.17 -5.34
N PHE A 44 -8.87 3.18 -4.87
CA PHE A 44 -7.81 2.55 -5.67
C PHE A 44 -8.36 1.88 -6.93
N LEU A 45 -9.42 1.08 -6.81
CA LEU A 45 -10.02 0.41 -7.96
C LEU A 45 -10.53 1.42 -8.99
N ARG A 46 -11.27 2.43 -8.54
CA ARG A 46 -11.84 3.44 -9.43
C ARG A 46 -10.77 4.29 -10.10
N LEU A 47 -9.74 4.70 -9.35
CA LEU A 47 -8.61 5.46 -9.89
C LEU A 47 -7.87 4.65 -10.96
N ALA A 48 -7.55 3.39 -10.67
CA ALA A 48 -6.86 2.52 -11.62
C ALA A 48 -7.67 2.34 -12.93
N LEU A 49 -8.98 2.08 -12.82
CA LEU A 49 -9.86 1.96 -13.98
C LEU A 49 -9.96 3.26 -14.78
N ALA A 50 -10.04 4.40 -14.10
CA ALA A 50 -10.08 5.71 -14.74
C ALA A 50 -8.79 6.00 -15.52
N VAL A 51 -7.62 5.72 -14.93
CA VAL A 51 -6.31 5.85 -15.59
C VAL A 51 -6.20 4.92 -16.79
N VAL A 52 -6.58 3.64 -16.64
CA VAL A 52 -6.58 2.68 -17.76
C VAL A 52 -7.48 3.16 -18.90
N LYS A 53 -8.69 3.64 -18.58
CA LYS A 53 -9.60 4.17 -19.59
C LYS A 53 -9.04 5.43 -20.25
N GLY A 54 -8.44 6.34 -19.49
CA GLY A 54 -7.83 7.58 -20.00
C GLY A 54 -6.64 7.33 -20.92
N CYS A 55 -5.77 6.36 -20.60
CA CYS A 55 -4.59 6.07 -21.40
C CYS A 55 -4.87 5.16 -22.61
N PHE A 56 -5.79 4.19 -22.49
CA PHE A 56 -5.94 3.11 -23.48
C PHE A 56 -7.33 3.00 -24.11
N GLY A 57 -8.33 3.71 -23.60
CA GLY A 57 -9.73 3.70 -24.07
C GLY A 57 -10.50 2.40 -23.81
N ARG A 58 -9.81 1.27 -23.60
CA ARG A 58 -10.39 -0.05 -23.33
C ARG A 58 -9.47 -0.89 -22.45
N LEU A 59 -10.08 -1.78 -21.65
CA LEU A 59 -9.34 -2.75 -20.84
C LEU A 59 -8.82 -3.90 -21.72
N ARG A 60 -7.58 -4.31 -21.49
CA ARG A 60 -6.93 -5.47 -22.11
C ARG A 60 -6.35 -6.36 -21.01
N TYR A 61 -6.24 -7.65 -21.25
CA TYR A 61 -5.80 -8.61 -20.23
C TYR A 61 -4.44 -8.23 -19.59
N TRP A 62 -3.46 -7.84 -20.41
CA TRP A 62 -2.15 -7.44 -19.90
C TRP A 62 -2.20 -6.21 -18.98
N LEU A 63 -3.19 -5.33 -19.15
CA LEU A 63 -3.41 -4.18 -18.25
C LEU A 63 -3.92 -4.62 -16.88
N ILE A 64 -4.69 -5.70 -16.81
CA ILE A 64 -5.13 -6.30 -15.55
C ILE A 64 -3.91 -6.78 -14.77
N ALA A 65 -3.05 -7.58 -15.40
CA ALA A 65 -1.83 -8.07 -14.77
C ALA A 65 -0.90 -6.92 -14.33
N ALA A 66 -0.73 -5.90 -15.17
CA ALA A 66 0.10 -4.74 -14.86
C ALA A 66 -0.45 -3.94 -13.65
N VAL A 67 -1.75 -3.63 -13.63
CA VAL A 67 -2.38 -2.87 -12.53
C VAL A 67 -2.37 -3.69 -11.23
N THR A 68 -2.67 -5.00 -11.30
CA THR A 68 -2.56 -5.88 -10.13
C THR A 68 -1.14 -5.88 -9.56
N GLY A 69 -0.11 -5.95 -10.42
CA GLY A 69 1.28 -5.84 -10.01
C GLY A 69 1.60 -4.51 -9.31
N VAL A 70 1.06 -3.40 -9.81
CA VAL A 70 1.19 -2.08 -9.16
C VAL A 70 0.58 -2.10 -7.76
N ILE A 71 -0.60 -2.67 -7.58
CA ILE A 71 -1.28 -2.75 -6.28
C ILE A 71 -0.49 -3.63 -5.31
N HIS A 72 0.04 -4.77 -5.75
CA HIS A 72 0.94 -5.60 -4.94
C HIS A 72 2.19 -4.83 -4.52
N ASN A 73 2.81 -4.07 -5.43
CA ASN A 73 3.96 -3.24 -5.09
C ASN A 73 3.63 -2.20 -4.03
N VAL A 74 2.44 -1.60 -4.06
CA VAL A 74 1.98 -0.68 -3.00
C VAL A 74 1.86 -1.40 -1.65
N ALA A 75 1.25 -2.59 -1.63
CA ALA A 75 1.15 -3.41 -0.42
C ALA A 75 2.53 -3.81 0.13
N HIS A 76 3.45 -4.24 -0.73
CA HIS A 76 4.81 -4.57 -0.35
C HIS A 76 5.59 -3.37 0.19
N GLU A 77 5.41 -2.18 -0.38
CA GLU A 77 6.05 -0.97 0.17
C GLU A 77 5.47 -0.60 1.54
N PHE A 78 4.16 -0.77 1.76
CA PHE A 78 3.56 -0.59 3.07
C PHE A 78 4.16 -1.56 4.10
N TYR A 79 4.22 -2.85 3.74
CA TYR A 79 4.78 -3.87 4.64
C TYR A 79 6.27 -3.61 4.92
N ARG A 80 7.08 -3.46 3.88
CA ARG A 80 8.54 -3.32 4.00
C ARG A 80 8.98 -2.03 4.68
N ARG A 81 8.30 -0.90 4.42
CA ARG A 81 8.72 0.41 4.95
C ARG A 81 8.06 0.78 6.27
N LEU A 82 6.90 0.22 6.60
CA LEU A 82 6.14 0.58 7.79
C LEU A 82 5.96 -0.60 8.74
N ALA A 83 5.44 -1.73 8.24
CA ALA A 83 5.17 -2.90 9.09
C ALA A 83 6.45 -3.53 9.63
N ALA A 84 7.44 -3.83 8.77
CA ALA A 84 8.68 -4.47 9.20
C ALA A 84 9.44 -3.66 10.28
N PRO A 85 9.67 -2.34 10.15
CA PRO A 85 10.28 -1.56 11.25
C PRO A 85 9.43 -1.46 12.52
N TYR A 86 8.11 -1.62 12.41
CA TYR A 86 7.24 -1.73 13.58
C TYR A 86 7.39 -3.10 14.25
N GLU A 87 7.35 -4.18 13.48
CA GLU A 87 7.54 -5.56 13.94
C GLU A 87 8.92 -5.76 14.57
N ASP A 88 9.98 -5.21 13.98
CA ASP A 88 11.34 -5.21 14.54
C ASP A 88 11.37 -4.59 15.94
N ARG A 89 10.65 -3.48 16.15
CA ARG A 89 10.55 -2.83 17.47
C ARG A 89 9.75 -3.66 18.46
N GLN A 90 8.65 -4.28 18.01
CA GLN A 90 7.86 -5.17 18.86
C GLN A 90 8.65 -6.41 19.27
N ARG A 91 9.48 -6.94 18.37
CA ARG A 91 10.34 -8.09 18.63
C ARG A 91 11.37 -7.81 19.72
N LEU A 92 11.91 -6.58 19.81
CA LEU A 92 12.78 -6.19 20.91
C LEU A 92 12.10 -6.27 22.29
N GLN A 93 10.77 -6.21 22.34
CA GLN A 93 9.98 -6.27 23.58
C GLN A 93 9.49 -7.69 23.89
N SER A 94 8.97 -8.39 22.88
CA SER A 94 8.30 -9.68 23.05
C SER A 94 9.20 -10.90 22.80
N GLY A 95 10.42 -10.69 22.28
CA GLY A 95 11.28 -11.75 21.79
C GLY A 95 10.92 -12.19 20.37
N GLU A 96 11.81 -12.98 19.77
CA GLU A 96 11.59 -13.60 18.45
C GLU A 96 10.80 -14.89 18.59
N VAL A 97 10.10 -15.30 17.51
CA VAL A 97 9.50 -16.64 17.43
C VAL A 97 10.62 -17.68 17.59
N ASP A 98 10.46 -18.59 18.55
CA ASP A 98 11.48 -19.56 18.96
C ASP A 98 12.08 -20.36 17.79
N LEU A 99 11.21 -20.93 16.94
CA LEU A 99 11.64 -21.72 15.79
C LEU A 99 12.31 -20.87 14.72
N LEU A 100 11.83 -19.64 14.49
CA LEU A 100 12.47 -18.70 13.57
C LEU A 100 13.86 -18.31 14.08
N ALA A 101 14.00 -18.04 15.37
CA ALA A 101 15.28 -17.75 16.00
C ALA A 101 16.26 -18.93 15.85
N GLN A 102 15.77 -20.17 15.92
CA GLN A 102 16.61 -21.34 15.66
C GLN A 102 17.08 -21.39 14.21
N PHE A 103 16.17 -21.25 13.23
CA PHE A 103 16.55 -21.24 11.82
C PHE A 103 17.52 -20.12 11.48
N LEU A 104 17.37 -18.93 12.08
CA LEU A 104 18.32 -17.83 11.87
C LEU A 104 19.72 -18.17 12.40
N LYS A 105 19.83 -18.83 13.56
CA LYS A 105 21.12 -19.32 14.09
C LYS A 105 21.74 -20.39 13.20
N ASP A 106 20.91 -21.29 12.66
CA ASP A 106 21.37 -22.34 11.74
C ASP A 106 21.93 -21.73 10.44
N LEU A 107 21.37 -20.62 9.97
CA LEU A 107 21.90 -19.88 8.80
C LEU A 107 23.22 -19.14 9.09
N GLU A 108 23.45 -18.75 10.34
CA GLU A 108 24.68 -18.09 10.80
C GLU A 108 25.80 -19.09 11.13
N SER A 109 25.45 -20.37 11.30
CA SER A 109 26.37 -21.46 11.60
C SER A 109 26.77 -22.15 10.28
N PRO A 110 28.06 -22.12 9.87
CA PRO A 110 28.50 -22.65 8.58
C PRO A 110 28.30 -24.16 8.40
#